data_AF-V8N9C4-F1
#
_entry.id   AF-V8N9C4-F1
#
_cell.length_a   1.000
_cell.length_b   1.000
_cell.length_c   1.000
_cell.angle_alpha   90.00
_cell.angle_beta   90.00
_cell.angle_gamma   90.00
#
_symmetry.space_group_name_H-M   'P 1'
#
loop_
_entity.id
_entity.type
_entity.pdbx_description
1 polymer ?
#
loop_
_entity_poly.entity_id
_entity_poly.type
_entity_poly.pdbx_seq_one_letter_code
_entity_poly.pdbx_strand_id
1 'polypeptide(L)'
;MDNSMERRDHNYIVEPVCTSALLKRNCSKEPLRSRNMPRLEFDIQLETIPLKLSQMQYRQIMDFLKELDRKERQLKFRKWRPKVTVSGKG
;
A
#
# COMPACT_ATOMS: atom_id res chain seq x y z
N MET A 1 0.95 28.26 -8.50
CA MET A 1 0.19 27.18 -7.84
C MET A 1 -0.32 26.28 -8.95
N ASP A 2 0.03 24.99 -8.91
CA ASP A 2 -0.20 24.03 -10.01
C ASP A 2 -1.71 23.82 -10.24
N ASN A 3 -2.14 23.97 -11.50
CA ASN A 3 -3.54 23.97 -11.92
C ASN A 3 -4.11 22.54 -12.12
N SER A 4 -3.35 21.51 -11.73
CA SER A 4 -3.70 20.10 -11.86
C SER A 4 -4.82 19.64 -10.92
N MET A 5 -5.12 20.41 -9.86
CA MET A 5 -6.21 20.11 -8.90
C MET A 5 -7.61 20.58 -9.34
N GLU A 6 -7.75 21.27 -10.47
CA GLU A 6 -9.05 21.79 -10.92
C GLU A 6 -9.91 20.77 -11.70
N ARG A 7 -9.35 19.63 -12.11
CA ARG A 7 -10.12 18.56 -12.78
C ARG A 7 -10.85 17.68 -11.75
N ARG A 8 -12.07 18.08 -11.39
CA ARG A 8 -12.92 17.43 -10.38
C ARG A 8 -13.88 16.36 -10.95
N ASP A 9 -13.47 15.59 -11.95
CA ASP A 9 -14.30 14.50 -12.50
C ASP A 9 -14.19 13.19 -11.69
N HIS A 10 -13.47 13.20 -10.57
CA HIS A 10 -13.25 12.03 -9.73
C HIS A 10 -13.85 12.21 -8.33
N ASN A 11 -14.49 11.14 -7.84
CA ASN A 11 -14.94 11.06 -6.45
C ASN A 11 -13.77 10.57 -5.59
N TYR A 12 -13.08 11.51 -4.95
CA TYR A 12 -11.94 11.21 -4.10
C TYR A 12 -12.40 10.61 -2.76
N ILE A 13 -11.70 9.56 -2.30
CA ILE A 13 -11.87 9.00 -0.95
C ILE A 13 -11.13 9.86 0.09
N VAL A 14 -9.96 10.37 -0.32
CA VAL A 14 -9.11 11.31 0.40
C VAL A 14 -8.91 12.51 -0.50
N GLU A 15 -9.31 13.69 -0.02
CA GLU A 15 -9.03 14.95 -0.72
C GLU A 15 -7.51 15.19 -0.81
N PRO A 16 -7.04 16.01 -1.77
CA PRO A 16 -5.63 16.39 -1.81
C PRO A 16 -5.16 16.95 -0.47
N VAL A 17 -4.12 16.34 0.12
CA VAL A 17 -3.54 16.75 1.40
C VAL A 17 -2.03 16.94 1.28
N CYS A 18 -1.50 17.83 2.10
CA CYS A 18 -0.08 18.03 2.29
C CYS A 18 0.34 17.39 3.62
N THR A 19 1.44 16.65 3.62
CA THR A 19 2.03 16.06 4.83
C THR A 19 3.54 15.97 4.66
N SER A 20 4.27 15.88 5.77
CA SER A 20 5.71 15.66 5.78
C SER A 20 6.01 14.34 6.48
N ALA A 21 7.06 13.67 6.01
CA ALA A 21 7.57 12.46 6.63
C ALA A 21 9.10 12.50 6.63
N LEU A 22 9.70 12.16 7.77
CA LEU A 22 11.12 11.92 7.90
C LEU A 22 11.38 10.42 7.88
N LEU A 23 12.18 9.97 6.92
CA LEU A 23 12.65 8.59 6.84
C LEU A 23 14.11 8.53 7.28
N LYS A 24 14.38 7.72 8.29
CA LYS A 24 15.75 7.35 8.68
C LYS A 24 15.96 5.86 8.38
N ARG A 25 17.04 5.56 7.66
CA ARG A 25 17.43 4.18 7.35
C ARG A 25 18.77 3.85 7.99
N ASN A 26 18.80 2.76 8.76
CA ASN A 26 20.05 2.17 9.19
C ASN A 26 20.68 1.38 8.03
N CYS A 27 21.79 1.89 7.50
CA CYS A 27 22.52 1.33 6.36
C CYS A 27 23.60 0.32 6.75
N SER A 28 23.63 -0.14 8.00
CA SER A 28 24.56 -1.20 8.42
C SER A 28 24.37 -2.45 7.55
N LYS A 29 25.49 -2.97 7.03
CA LYS A 29 25.54 -4.22 6.27
C LYS A 29 25.32 -5.44 7.17
N GLU A 30 25.61 -5.30 8.46
CA GLU A 30 25.43 -6.36 9.43
C GLU A 30 23.95 -6.50 9.86
N PRO A 31 23.55 -7.69 10.33
CA PRO A 31 22.27 -7.86 11.01
C PRO A 31 22.18 -6.91 12.21
N LEU A 32 21.01 -6.27 12.36
CA LEU A 32 20.75 -5.41 13.50
C LEU A 32 20.61 -6.29 14.75
N ARG A 33 21.49 -6.07 15.74
CA ARG A 33 21.57 -6.92 16.93
C ARG A 33 20.64 -6.47 18.07
N SER A 34 20.02 -5.30 17.95
CA SER A 34 19.08 -4.75 18.92
C SER A 34 17.68 -4.65 18.32
N ARG A 35 16.66 -5.06 19.08
CA ARG A 35 15.25 -4.86 18.73
C ARG A 35 14.84 -3.39 18.82
N ASN A 36 15.60 -2.57 19.53
CA ASN A 36 15.30 -1.15 19.75
C ASN A 36 15.92 -0.25 18.67
N MET A 37 16.66 -0.81 17.71
CA MET A 37 17.27 -0.08 16.61
C MET A 37 16.74 -0.62 15.28
N PRO A 38 15.55 -0.17 14.83
CA PRO A 38 14.94 -0.67 13.60
C PRO A 38 15.76 -0.28 12.35
N ARG A 39 15.59 -1.03 11.26
CA ARG A 39 16.27 -0.74 9.99
C ARG A 39 15.70 0.50 9.30
N LEU A 40 14.42 0.75 9.50
CA LEU A 40 13.68 1.88 8.97
C LEU A 40 12.89 2.50 10.11
N GLU A 41 13.05 3.81 10.30
CA GLU A 41 12.28 4.63 11.21
C GLU A 41 11.58 5.70 10.37
N PHE A 42 10.29 5.86 10.59
CA PHE A 42 9.46 6.85 9.93
C PHE A 42 8.85 7.74 11.01
N ASP A 43 9.06 9.03 10.90
CA ASP A 43 8.34 10.04 11.68
C ASP A 43 7.46 10.82 10.71
N ILE A 44 6.14 10.67 10.85
CA ILE A 44 5.16 11.18 9.89
C ILE A 44 4.29 12.21 10.59
N GLN A 45 4.29 13.44 10.08
CA GLN A 45 3.44 14.51 10.57
C GLN A 45 2.19 14.59 9.70
N LEU A 46 1.14 13.91 10.13
CA LEU A 46 -0.17 13.93 9.47
C LEU A 46 -1.05 15.01 10.09
N GLU A 47 -1.59 15.89 9.25
CA GLU A 47 -2.75 16.70 9.62
C GLU A 47 -4.02 15.84 9.59
N THR A 48 -5.12 16.35 10.14
CA THR A 48 -6.42 15.66 10.08
C THR A 48 -6.86 15.53 8.63
N ILE A 49 -6.86 14.30 8.11
CA ILE A 49 -7.27 14.00 6.73
C ILE A 49 -8.78 13.67 6.72
N PRO A 50 -9.63 14.49 6.07
CA PRO A 50 -11.04 14.16 5.95
C PRO A 50 -11.24 12.99 4.98
N LEU A 51 -11.92 11.95 5.47
CA LEU A 51 -12.33 10.80 4.66
C LEU A 51 -13.81 10.93 4.29
N LYS A 52 -14.10 10.83 2.98
CA LYS A 52 -15.48 10.82 2.48
C LYS A 52 -15.70 9.60 1.62
N LEU A 53 -16.70 8.79 1.98
CA LEU A 53 -17.03 7.58 1.26
C LEU A 53 -18.49 7.62 0.82
N SER A 54 -18.70 7.50 -0.49
CA SER A 54 -19.98 7.07 -1.03
C SER A 54 -20.24 5.59 -0.71
N GLN A 55 -21.51 5.19 -0.75
CA GLN A 55 -21.89 3.80 -0.54
C GLN A 55 -21.23 2.84 -1.55
N MET A 56 -21.03 3.29 -2.79
CA MET A 56 -20.34 2.51 -3.81
C MET A 56 -18.87 2.29 -3.45
N GLN A 57 -18.14 3.36 -3.10
CA GLN A 57 -16.73 3.27 -2.69
C GLN A 57 -16.58 2.37 -1.46
N TYR A 58 -17.48 2.47 -0.48
CA TYR A 58 -17.47 1.59 0.67
C TYR A 58 -17.54 0.11 0.27
N ARG A 59 -18.52 -0.27 -0.58
CA ARG A 59 -18.64 -1.66 -1.07
C ARG A 59 -17.38 -2.11 -1.82
N GLN A 60 -16.87 -1.25 -2.71
CA GLN A 60 -15.65 -1.53 -3.47
C GLN A 60 -14.43 -1.74 -2.56
N ILE A 61 -14.28 -0.93 -1.49
CA ILE A 61 -13.23 -1.11 -0.49
C ILE A 61 -13.37 -2.47 0.20
N MET A 62 -14.57 -2.84 0.63
CA MET A 62 -14.79 -4.12 1.31
C MET A 62 -14.45 -5.31 0.41
N ASP A 63 -14.78 -5.24 -0.88
CA ASP A 63 -14.40 -6.29 -1.84
C ASP A 63 -12.90 -6.27 -2.16
N PHE A 64 -12.31 -5.09 -2.26
CA PHE A 64 -10.86 -4.93 -2.43
C PHE A 64 -10.07 -5.51 -1.25
N LEU A 65 -10.54 -5.32 -0.01
CA LEU A 65 -9.91 -5.90 1.18
C LEU A 65 -9.92 -7.44 1.15
N LYS A 66 -11.01 -8.07 0.70
CA LYS A 66 -11.07 -9.53 0.49
C LYS A 66 -10.05 -9.97 -0.58
N GLU A 67 -9.91 -9.20 -1.64
CA GLU A 67 -8.96 -9.48 -2.72
C GLU A 67 -7.50 -9.29 -2.30
N LEU A 68 -7.21 -8.30 -1.43
CA LEU A 68 -5.90 -8.14 -0.83
C LEU A 68 -5.52 -9.36 0.04
N ASP A 69 -6.42 -9.82 0.90
CA ASP A 69 -6.20 -11.03 1.71
C ASP A 69 -5.98 -12.26 0.81
N ARG A 70 -6.79 -12.41 -0.26
CA ARG A 70 -6.60 -13.48 -1.24
C ARG A 70 -5.22 -13.41 -1.88
N LYS A 71 -4.75 -12.22 -2.28
CA LYS A 71 -3.42 -12.04 -2.87
C LYS A 71 -2.31 -12.35 -1.86
N GLU A 72 -2.41 -11.91 -0.62
CA GLU A 72 -1.42 -12.21 0.42
C GLU A 72 -1.29 -13.72 0.64
N ARG A 73 -2.41 -14.45 0.70
CA ARG A 73 -2.41 -15.91 0.74
C ARG A 73 -1.73 -16.53 -0.48
N GLN A 74 -2.04 -16.06 -1.68
CA GLN A 74 -1.40 -16.54 -2.91
C GLN A 74 0.12 -16.29 -2.94
N LEU A 75 0.61 -15.17 -2.41
CA LEU A 75 2.04 -14.87 -2.36
C LEU A 75 2.83 -15.97 -1.62
N LYS A 76 2.25 -16.55 -0.56
CA LYS A 76 2.87 -17.67 0.19
C LYS A 76 3.10 -18.91 -0.68
N PHE A 77 2.22 -19.17 -1.64
CA PHE A 77 2.29 -20.32 -2.54
C PHE A 77 3.06 -20.02 -3.84
N ARG A 78 3.47 -18.77 -4.10
CA ARG A 78 4.23 -18.41 -5.30
C ARG A 78 5.68 -18.90 -5.29
N LYS A 79 6.27 -19.20 -4.12
CA LYS A 79 7.68 -19.62 -4.01
C LYS A 79 8.02 -20.85 -4.87
N TRP A 80 7.07 -21.76 -5.05
CA TRP A 80 7.25 -23.01 -5.81
C TRP A 80 6.39 -23.09 -7.07
N ARG A 81 5.76 -21.99 -7.49
CA ARG A 81 4.91 -22.01 -8.68
C ARG A 81 5.79 -22.27 -9.91
N PRO A 82 5.57 -23.36 -10.67
CA PRO A 82 6.35 -23.64 -11.86
C PRO A 82 6.22 -22.50 -12.87
N LYS A 83 7.35 -22.09 -13.47
CA LYS A 83 7.39 -21.06 -14.52
C LYS A 83 7.08 -21.62 -15.92
N VAL A 84 6.99 -22.94 -16.03
CA VAL A 84 6.67 -23.63 -17.28
C VAL A 84 5.16 -23.56 -17.55
N THR A 85 4.79 -23.41 -18.82
CA THR A 85 3.40 -23.53 -19.26
C THR A 85 2.91 -24.96 -19.03
N VAL A 86 1.62 -25.12 -18.73
CA VAL A 86 1.01 -26.45 -18.65
C VAL A 86 0.94 -27.00 -20.08
N SER A 87 1.74 -28.02 -20.41
CA SER A 87 1.56 -28.76 -21.66
C SER A 87 0.41 -29.74 -21.47
N GLY A 88 -0.79 -29.35 -21.90
CA GLY A 88 -1.90 -30.30 -22.00
C GLY A 88 -1.62 -31.32 -23.11
N LYS A 89 -1.70 -32.61 -22.78
CA LYS A 89 -2.20 -33.63 -23.71
C LYS A 89 -3.56 -34.05 -23.17
N GLY A 90 -4.63 -33.74 -23.90
CA GLY A 90 -6.01 -34.04 -23.55
C GLY A 90 -6.95 -33.15 -24.33
#